data_AF-A0A7S4STF1-F1
#
_entry.id   AF-A0A7S4STF1-F1
#
_cell.length_a   1.000
_cell.length_b   1.000
_cell.length_c   1.000
_cell.angle_alpha   90.00
_cell.angle_beta   90.00
_cell.angle_gamma   90.00
#
_symmetry.space_group_name_H-M   'P 1'
#
loop_
_entity.id
_entity.type
_entity.pdbx_description
1 polymer ?
#
loop_
_entity_poly.entity_id
_entity_poly.type
_entity_poly.pdbx_seq_one_letter_code
_entity_poly.pdbx_strand_id
1 'polypeptide(L)'
;DGAREREAVAAARAHLVASHRTESVDEFWRALRRCVDAGLHSRDQARKEYRRAVLRCTEDDPVCRRSLLTRGPSACASRHRRYVKELADDAREEAFGRASGRLRTRGCVSMDAKSREDAGAVADAADPRCMEFVRIVDEVYRAKQGDVADELCANLRTWGAGEQGGLSQAGQLDEELLQRVCDELQAWHGDGFQRRSGLACLCTLLHTQQDTDIDRMLLFPDCPSSPSSPRSPRRQEREAPGSPRGTTRRAGSCEREKADKAYREQVGTTRNPTAFREANTAMRALWDAFQSGQPKADAEASLSRWIKWVCALGALAQPLEKSRTVTRCLTHLQRAAVKELQEKRPGDLIFWPGGASGSCNAELGEGIANASSRRIENTVIFTIHSVVEGIDASMSSQYPEEEEVILPLFSVLKVRSVTWSDFGEPVRIDCRFCRSLLLHDIQAAWWKDLRSA
;
A
#
# COMPACT_ATOMS: atom_id res chain seq x y z
N ASP A 1 -46.79 -25.57 3.32
CA ASP A 1 -48.23 -25.41 3.59
C ASP A 1 -48.74 -24.20 2.81
N GLY A 2 -49.24 -24.45 1.59
CA GLY A 2 -49.44 -23.40 0.57
C GLY A 2 -50.56 -22.39 0.87
N ALA A 3 -51.33 -22.61 1.94
CA ALA A 3 -52.29 -21.65 2.46
C ALA A 3 -51.60 -20.56 3.30
N ARG A 4 -50.68 -20.96 4.20
CA ARG A 4 -49.89 -20.03 5.02
C ARG A 4 -48.99 -19.12 4.19
N GLU A 5 -48.44 -19.65 3.10
CA GLU A 5 -47.61 -18.89 2.17
C GLU A 5 -48.44 -17.82 1.41
N ARG A 6 -49.65 -18.17 0.97
CA ARG A 6 -50.57 -17.21 0.32
C ARG A 6 -51.06 -16.13 1.28
N GLU A 7 -51.31 -16.49 2.53
CA GLU A 7 -51.71 -15.55 3.59
C GLU A 7 -50.56 -14.59 3.94
N ALA A 8 -49.33 -15.09 4.04
CA ALA A 8 -48.14 -14.26 4.25
C ALA A 8 -47.87 -13.31 3.07
N VAL A 9 -48.06 -13.77 1.83
CA VAL A 9 -47.94 -12.93 0.62
C VAL A 9 -49.02 -11.86 0.57
N ALA A 10 -50.27 -12.19 0.92
CA ALA A 10 -51.36 -11.23 0.99
C ALA A 10 -51.11 -10.16 2.07
N ALA A 11 -50.64 -10.57 3.26
CA ALA A 11 -50.30 -9.67 4.35
C ALA A 11 -49.13 -8.75 4.01
N ALA A 12 -48.05 -9.28 3.41
CA ALA A 12 -46.90 -8.49 2.97
C ALA A 12 -47.29 -7.47 1.88
N ARG A 13 -48.15 -7.88 0.94
CA ARG A 13 -48.65 -7.00 -0.13
C ARG A 13 -49.56 -5.90 0.42
N ALA A 14 -50.46 -6.23 1.34
CA ALA A 14 -51.31 -5.24 2.02
C ALA A 14 -50.46 -4.24 2.83
N HIS A 15 -49.40 -4.72 3.49
CA HIS A 15 -48.52 -3.85 4.27
C HIS A 15 -47.67 -2.93 3.39
N LEU A 16 -47.19 -3.40 2.23
CA LEU A 16 -46.49 -2.62 1.20
C LEU A 16 -47.38 -1.52 0.59
N VAL A 17 -48.67 -1.82 0.38
CA VAL A 17 -49.65 -0.83 -0.10
C VAL A 17 -49.98 0.20 0.97
N ALA A 18 -50.04 -0.20 2.25
CA ALA A 18 -50.27 0.70 3.37
C ALA A 18 -49.07 1.63 3.65
N SER A 19 -47.84 1.10 3.56
CA SER A 19 -46.60 1.89 3.74
C SER A 19 -46.28 2.79 2.55
N HIS A 20 -46.91 2.59 1.39
CA HIS A 20 -46.85 3.54 0.26
C HIS A 20 -47.52 4.90 0.56
N ARG A 21 -48.27 5.02 1.66
CA ARG A 21 -48.88 6.28 2.11
C ARG A 21 -48.08 7.02 3.17
N THR A 22 -46.95 6.48 3.63
CA THR A 22 -46.11 7.10 4.67
C THR A 22 -44.65 7.11 4.23
N GLU A 23 -44.08 8.31 4.18
CA GLU A 23 -42.77 8.65 3.64
C GLU A 23 -41.62 7.98 4.42
N SER A 24 -41.09 6.85 3.93
CA SER A 24 -39.73 6.42 4.31
C SER A 24 -39.20 5.34 3.36
N VAL A 25 -38.16 5.69 2.60
CA VAL A 25 -37.36 4.76 1.79
C VAL A 25 -36.78 3.61 2.64
N ASP A 26 -36.57 3.85 3.94
CA ASP A 26 -36.06 2.85 4.87
C ASP A 26 -37.07 1.73 5.19
N GLU A 27 -38.37 2.04 5.20
CA GLU A 27 -39.40 1.01 5.38
C GLU A 27 -39.49 0.06 4.20
N PHE A 28 -39.31 0.59 2.98
CA PHE A 28 -39.24 -0.21 1.76
C PHE A 28 -38.06 -1.20 1.80
N TRP A 29 -36.87 -0.74 2.17
CA TRP A 29 -35.70 -1.60 2.28
C TRP A 29 -35.81 -2.63 3.41
N ARG A 30 -36.44 -2.27 4.54
CA ARG A 30 -36.75 -3.23 5.62
C ARG A 30 -37.76 -4.30 5.18
N ALA A 31 -38.74 -3.95 4.35
CA ALA A 31 -39.68 -4.92 3.80
C ALA A 31 -39.02 -5.86 2.78
N LEU A 32 -38.17 -5.31 1.89
CA LEU A 32 -37.43 -6.10 0.90
C LEU A 32 -36.47 -7.09 1.56
N ARG A 33 -35.76 -6.66 2.62
CA ARG A 33 -34.83 -7.51 3.37
C ARG A 33 -35.56 -8.65 4.07
N ARG A 34 -36.73 -8.39 4.69
CA ARG A 34 -37.60 -9.44 5.26
C ARG A 34 -38.06 -10.48 4.23
N CYS A 35 -38.29 -10.08 2.97
CA CYS A 35 -38.67 -11.02 1.91
C CYS A 35 -37.50 -11.91 1.44
N VAL A 36 -36.28 -11.36 1.42
CA VAL A 36 -35.06 -12.12 1.09
C VAL A 36 -34.71 -13.10 2.22
N ASP A 37 -34.80 -12.65 3.48
CA ASP A 37 -34.50 -13.46 4.65
C ASP A 37 -35.53 -14.60 4.85
N ALA A 38 -36.78 -14.39 4.41
CA ALA A 38 -37.81 -15.43 4.39
C ALA A 38 -37.64 -16.45 3.24
N GLY A 39 -36.58 -16.34 2.43
CA GLY A 39 -36.28 -17.27 1.33
C GLY A 39 -37.23 -17.16 0.14
N LEU A 40 -37.99 -16.07 0.03
CA LEU A 40 -39.18 -16.05 -0.81
C LEU A 40 -38.94 -15.84 -2.32
N HIS A 41 -37.76 -15.42 -2.81
CA HIS A 41 -37.56 -15.25 -4.26
C HIS A 41 -36.10 -15.34 -4.75
N SER A 42 -35.93 -15.78 -6.01
CA SER A 42 -34.65 -15.72 -6.72
C SER A 42 -34.22 -14.27 -6.96
N ARG A 43 -32.90 -14.05 -6.99
CA ARG A 43 -32.22 -12.74 -7.12
C ARG A 43 -32.71 -11.91 -8.32
N ASP A 44 -33.20 -12.56 -9.37
CA ASP A 44 -33.74 -11.91 -10.57
C ASP A 44 -35.16 -11.35 -10.38
N GLN A 45 -36.00 -11.98 -9.56
CA GLN A 45 -37.34 -11.49 -9.27
C GLN A 45 -37.28 -10.22 -8.40
N ALA A 46 -36.38 -10.20 -7.40
CA ALA A 46 -36.12 -9.02 -6.56
C ALA A 46 -35.60 -7.83 -7.40
N ARG A 47 -34.75 -8.10 -8.40
CA ARG A 47 -34.30 -7.08 -9.37
C ARG A 47 -35.44 -6.54 -10.25
N LYS A 48 -36.37 -7.40 -10.67
CA LYS A 48 -37.55 -6.98 -11.46
C LYS A 48 -38.49 -6.10 -10.65
N GLU A 49 -38.77 -6.47 -9.40
CA GLU A 49 -39.62 -5.66 -8.51
C GLU A 49 -38.95 -4.35 -8.11
N TYR A 50 -37.62 -4.34 -7.88
CA TYR A 50 -36.86 -3.10 -7.69
C TYR A 50 -36.97 -2.16 -8.90
N ARG A 51 -36.81 -2.68 -10.13
CA ARG A 51 -37.00 -1.87 -11.35
C ARG A 51 -38.41 -1.31 -11.47
N ARG A 52 -39.44 -2.08 -11.11
CA ARG A 52 -40.84 -1.60 -11.11
C ARG A 52 -41.11 -0.55 -10.03
N ALA A 53 -40.49 -0.67 -8.85
CA ALA A 53 -40.62 0.31 -7.79
C ALA A 53 -39.92 1.62 -8.15
N VAL A 54 -38.71 1.55 -8.70
CA VAL A 54 -37.97 2.73 -9.18
C VAL A 54 -38.72 3.46 -10.29
N LEU A 55 -39.30 2.73 -11.25
CA LEU A 55 -40.10 3.33 -12.32
C LEU A 55 -41.35 4.05 -11.80
N ARG A 56 -41.99 3.53 -10.75
CA ARG A 56 -43.13 4.20 -10.09
C ARG A 56 -42.70 5.43 -9.30
N CYS A 57 -41.61 5.37 -8.54
CA CYS A 57 -41.07 6.53 -7.83
C CYS A 57 -40.67 7.68 -8.76
N THR A 58 -40.23 7.39 -9.99
CA THR A 58 -39.88 8.43 -10.97
C THR A 58 -41.07 9.14 -11.61
N GLU A 59 -42.29 8.60 -11.51
CA GLU A 59 -43.51 9.23 -12.06
C GLU A 59 -44.11 10.27 -11.10
N ASP A 60 -43.93 10.11 -9.79
CA ASP A 60 -44.57 10.93 -8.75
C ASP A 60 -43.66 12.03 -8.14
N ASP A 61 -42.33 11.99 -8.36
CA ASP A 61 -41.39 13.05 -7.92
C ASP A 61 -41.27 14.18 -8.98
N PRO A 62 -41.69 15.43 -8.67
CA PRO A 62 -41.64 16.55 -9.61
C PRO A 62 -40.22 16.90 -10.10
N VAL A 63 -39.20 16.66 -9.26
CA VAL A 63 -37.79 16.95 -9.57
C VAL A 63 -37.22 15.90 -10.52
N CYS A 64 -37.53 14.61 -10.28
CA CYS A 64 -37.17 13.54 -11.21
C CYS A 64 -37.91 13.67 -12.54
N ARG A 65 -39.20 14.04 -12.52
CA ARG A 65 -40.01 14.27 -13.73
C ARG A 65 -39.43 15.39 -14.60
N ARG A 66 -38.99 16.49 -13.98
CA ARG A 66 -38.33 17.61 -14.68
C ARG A 66 -36.97 17.21 -15.27
N SER A 67 -36.19 16.39 -14.57
CA SER A 67 -34.92 15.86 -15.07
C SER A 67 -35.10 14.85 -16.22
N LEU A 68 -36.11 13.98 -16.13
CA LEU A 68 -36.49 13.03 -17.19
C LEU A 68 -36.95 13.75 -18.46
N LEU A 69 -37.74 14.82 -18.32
CA LEU A 69 -38.24 15.63 -19.44
C LEU A 69 -37.14 16.46 -20.12
N THR A 70 -36.10 16.89 -19.37
CA THR A 70 -35.06 17.78 -19.90
C THR A 70 -33.77 17.08 -20.32
N ARG A 71 -33.44 15.92 -19.72
CA ARG A 71 -32.14 15.26 -19.90
C ARG A 71 -32.23 13.80 -20.33
N GLY A 72 -33.44 13.26 -20.43
CA GLY A 72 -33.72 11.91 -20.89
C GLY A 72 -33.42 10.81 -19.84
N PRO A 73 -33.90 9.58 -20.07
CA PRO A 73 -33.85 8.48 -19.10
C PRO A 73 -32.44 8.04 -18.68
N SER A 74 -31.44 8.26 -19.55
CA SER A 74 -30.06 7.83 -19.33
C SER A 74 -29.35 8.63 -18.23
N ALA A 75 -29.61 9.94 -18.13
CA ALA A 75 -28.99 10.81 -17.13
C ALA A 75 -29.51 10.51 -15.70
N CYS A 76 -30.81 10.24 -15.58
CA CYS A 76 -31.44 9.87 -14.30
C CYS A 76 -30.95 8.49 -13.82
N ALA A 77 -30.83 7.52 -14.74
CA ALA A 77 -30.31 6.18 -14.42
C ALA A 77 -28.83 6.18 -13.99
N SER A 78 -28.02 7.12 -14.48
CA SER A 78 -26.61 7.24 -14.07
C SER A 78 -26.46 7.87 -12.67
N ARG A 79 -27.27 8.88 -12.37
CA ARG A 79 -27.28 9.53 -11.05
C ARG A 79 -27.82 8.59 -9.96
N HIS A 80 -28.87 7.83 -10.29
CA HIS A 80 -29.42 6.81 -9.39
C HIS A 80 -28.47 5.63 -9.18
N ARG A 81 -27.75 5.19 -10.23
CA ARG A 81 -26.70 4.15 -10.10
C ARG A 81 -25.56 4.59 -9.19
N ARG A 82 -25.20 5.88 -9.22
CA ARG A 82 -24.19 6.46 -8.34
C ARG A 82 -24.65 6.47 -6.89
N TYR A 83 -25.86 6.96 -6.63
CA TYR A 83 -26.45 7.00 -5.29
C TYR A 83 -26.65 5.61 -4.66
N VAL A 84 -27.11 4.63 -5.46
CA VAL A 84 -27.26 3.23 -5.01
C VAL A 84 -25.91 2.57 -4.75
N LYS A 85 -24.86 2.96 -5.49
CA LYS A 85 -23.50 2.47 -5.26
C LYS A 85 -22.95 3.04 -3.95
N GLU A 86 -23.08 4.35 -3.73
CA GLU A 86 -22.64 5.05 -2.51
C GLU A 86 -23.31 4.44 -1.26
N LEU A 87 -24.63 4.26 -1.26
CA LEU A 87 -25.35 3.62 -0.15
C LEU A 87 -25.00 2.13 0.06
N ALA A 88 -24.69 1.41 -1.02
CA ALA A 88 -24.25 0.02 -0.93
C ALA A 88 -22.83 -0.10 -0.38
N ASP A 89 -21.96 0.87 -0.70
CA ASP A 89 -20.60 0.96 -0.18
C ASP A 89 -20.62 1.31 1.32
N ASP A 90 -21.46 2.26 1.76
CA ASP A 90 -21.64 2.60 3.18
C ASP A 90 -22.17 1.40 4.02
N ALA A 91 -23.21 0.71 3.52
CA ALA A 91 -23.76 -0.46 4.21
C ALA A 91 -22.77 -1.64 4.24
N ARG A 92 -21.88 -1.73 3.25
CA ARG A 92 -20.82 -2.75 3.16
C ARG A 92 -19.68 -2.42 4.10
N GLU A 93 -19.30 -1.15 4.22
CA GLU A 93 -18.31 -0.68 5.19
C GLU A 93 -18.78 -0.87 6.63
N GLU A 94 -20.04 -0.58 6.93
CA GLU A 94 -20.60 -0.76 8.27
C GLU A 94 -20.69 -2.26 8.64
N ALA A 95 -21.04 -3.12 7.67
CA ALA A 95 -20.99 -4.57 7.83
C ALA A 95 -19.55 -5.09 7.98
N PHE A 96 -18.59 -4.54 7.22
CA PHE A 96 -17.17 -4.90 7.32
C PHE A 96 -16.56 -4.42 8.63
N GLY A 97 -16.88 -3.22 9.13
CA GLY A 97 -16.44 -2.72 10.43
C GLY A 97 -16.91 -3.60 11.59
N ARG A 98 -18.18 -4.04 11.54
CA ARG A 98 -18.75 -4.97 12.54
C ARG A 98 -18.16 -6.38 12.44
N ALA A 99 -17.89 -6.88 11.23
CA ALA A 99 -17.24 -8.17 11.01
C ALA A 99 -15.76 -8.13 11.40
N SER A 100 -15.05 -7.05 11.08
CA SER A 100 -13.66 -6.76 11.41
C SER A 100 -13.42 -6.74 12.92
N GLY A 101 -14.31 -6.11 13.70
CA GLY A 101 -14.23 -6.14 15.16
C GLY A 101 -14.35 -7.56 15.75
N ARG A 102 -15.14 -8.43 15.11
CA ARG A 102 -15.28 -9.86 15.49
C ARG A 102 -14.15 -10.75 14.94
N LEU A 103 -13.53 -10.37 13.83
CA LEU A 103 -12.37 -11.04 13.22
C LEU A 103 -11.04 -10.65 13.90
N ARG A 104 -10.96 -9.46 14.49
CA ARG A 104 -9.78 -9.00 15.26
C ARG A 104 -9.69 -9.63 16.65
N THR A 105 -10.83 -9.99 17.27
CA THR A 105 -10.87 -10.69 18.56
C THR A 105 -10.67 -12.20 18.44
N ARG A 106 -10.65 -12.74 17.22
CA ARG A 106 -10.25 -14.11 16.89
C ARG A 106 -9.34 -14.05 15.67
N GLY A 107 -8.05 -13.79 15.88
CA GLY A 107 -7.05 -13.71 14.81
C GLY A 107 -7.13 -14.92 13.88
N CYS A 108 -7.83 -14.77 12.75
CA CYS A 108 -7.95 -15.74 11.66
C CYS A 108 -8.81 -15.10 10.55
N VAL A 109 -8.16 -14.45 9.59
CA VAL A 109 -8.70 -14.44 8.22
C VAL A 109 -8.67 -15.89 7.72
N SER A 110 -9.66 -16.32 6.96
CA SER A 110 -9.84 -17.71 6.53
C SER A 110 -8.68 -18.19 5.63
N MET A 111 -7.58 -18.62 6.23
CA MET A 111 -6.61 -19.49 5.58
C MET A 111 -7.26 -20.85 5.35
N ASP A 112 -7.07 -21.44 4.18
CA ASP A 112 -7.44 -22.84 3.97
C ASP A 112 -6.71 -23.72 5.01
N ALA A 113 -7.33 -24.85 5.37
CA ALA A 113 -6.84 -25.72 6.45
C ALA A 113 -5.39 -26.18 6.21
N LYS A 114 -5.00 -26.34 4.94
CA LYS A 114 -3.64 -26.75 4.54
C LYS A 114 -2.61 -25.65 4.81
N SER A 115 -2.96 -24.40 4.57
CA SER A 115 -2.13 -23.24 4.88
C SER A 115 -1.98 -23.02 6.39
N ARG A 116 -2.96 -23.45 7.20
CA ARG A 116 -2.86 -23.45 8.67
C ARG A 116 -1.92 -24.53 9.21
N GLU A 117 -1.97 -25.74 8.68
CA GLU A 117 -1.05 -26.82 9.08
C GLU A 117 0.41 -26.46 8.74
N ASP A 118 0.64 -25.92 7.54
CA ASP A 118 1.97 -25.43 7.14
C ASP A 118 2.43 -24.23 7.97
N ALA A 119 1.53 -23.27 8.28
CA ALA A 119 1.86 -22.12 9.10
C ALA A 119 2.12 -22.50 10.56
N GLY A 120 1.40 -23.48 11.11
CA GLY A 120 1.58 -24.01 12.46
C GLY A 120 2.94 -24.70 12.64
N ALA A 121 3.36 -25.53 11.69
CA ALA A 121 4.67 -26.18 11.73
C ALA A 121 5.85 -25.19 11.56
N VAL A 122 5.62 -24.04 10.90
CA VAL A 122 6.61 -22.97 10.76
C VAL A 122 6.56 -21.98 11.93
N ALA A 123 5.43 -21.89 12.64
CA ALA A 123 5.23 -20.98 13.77
C ALA A 123 6.16 -21.29 14.96
N ASP A 124 6.49 -22.56 15.16
CA ASP A 124 7.39 -23.03 16.23
C ASP A 124 8.89 -22.97 15.84
N ALA A 125 9.21 -22.59 14.61
CA ALA A 125 10.57 -22.67 14.06
C ALA A 125 11.22 -21.31 13.74
N ALA A 126 10.67 -20.18 14.20
CA ALA A 126 11.43 -18.93 14.09
C ALA A 126 12.69 -19.05 14.94
N ASP A 127 13.85 -18.83 14.32
CA ASP A 127 15.14 -18.77 15.00
C ASP A 127 15.02 -17.81 16.19
N PRO A 128 15.28 -18.26 17.44
CA PRO A 128 15.24 -17.41 18.63
C PRO A 128 16.02 -16.10 18.47
N ARG A 129 17.08 -16.09 17.67
CA ARG A 129 17.88 -14.89 17.36
C ARG A 129 17.08 -13.84 16.60
N CYS A 130 16.18 -14.25 15.71
CA CYS A 130 15.31 -13.30 14.98
C CYS A 130 14.37 -12.59 15.95
N MET A 131 13.77 -13.33 16.91
CA MET A 131 12.91 -12.74 17.94
C MET A 131 13.69 -11.85 18.91
N GLU A 132 14.92 -12.22 19.26
CA GLU A 132 15.81 -11.37 20.06
C GLU A 132 16.10 -10.04 19.34
N PHE A 133 16.38 -10.09 18.04
CA PHE A 133 16.57 -8.88 17.25
C PHE A 133 15.32 -8.00 17.19
N VAL A 134 14.13 -8.59 17.01
CA VAL A 134 12.87 -7.84 17.05
C VAL A 134 12.69 -7.12 18.39
N ARG A 135 13.08 -7.73 19.52
CA ARG A 135 13.04 -7.09 20.84
C ARG A 135 14.01 -5.91 20.93
N ILE A 136 15.22 -6.03 20.41
CA ILE A 136 16.17 -4.90 20.35
C ILE A 136 15.56 -3.73 19.56
N VAL A 137 14.92 -4.01 18.43
CA VAL A 137 14.29 -2.97 17.62
C VAL A 137 13.09 -2.33 18.37
N ASP A 138 12.31 -3.13 19.12
CA ASP A 138 11.25 -2.62 20.00
C ASP A 138 11.81 -1.70 21.09
N GLU A 139 12.93 -2.08 21.73
CA GLU A 139 13.60 -1.27 22.74
C GLU A 139 14.06 0.07 22.17
N VAL A 140 14.69 0.08 20.98
CA VAL A 140 15.08 1.32 20.28
C VAL A 140 13.85 2.17 19.95
N TYR A 141 12.76 1.55 19.48
CA TYR A 141 11.50 2.26 19.18
C TYR A 141 10.89 2.91 20.43
N ARG A 142 10.85 2.20 21.56
CA ARG A 142 10.27 2.69 22.82
C ARG A 142 11.15 3.74 23.50
N ALA A 143 12.47 3.63 23.38
CA ALA A 143 13.42 4.58 23.93
C ALA A 143 13.35 5.94 23.22
N LYS A 144 13.01 5.95 21.93
CA LYS A 144 12.87 7.19 21.16
C LYS A 144 11.63 7.98 21.58
N GLN A 145 11.85 9.23 21.98
CA GLN A 145 10.81 10.22 22.25
C GLN A 145 10.19 10.75 20.95
N GLY A 146 8.98 11.27 21.08
CA GLY A 146 8.17 11.76 19.97
C GLY A 146 7.48 10.64 19.20
N ASP A 147 6.63 11.04 18.26
CA ASP A 147 5.94 10.16 17.34
C ASP A 147 6.57 10.16 15.93
N VAL A 148 5.85 9.60 14.95
CA VAL A 148 6.34 9.55 13.57
C VAL A 148 6.31 10.92 12.89
N ALA A 149 5.39 11.83 13.25
CA ALA A 149 5.38 13.19 12.72
C ALA A 149 6.59 13.97 13.23
N ASP A 150 6.87 13.90 14.55
CA ASP A 150 8.07 14.49 15.16
C ASP A 150 9.35 14.00 14.46
N GLU A 151 9.44 12.69 14.20
CA GLU A 151 10.59 12.09 13.54
C GLU A 151 10.74 12.58 12.08
N LEU A 152 9.64 12.71 11.34
CA LEU A 152 9.68 13.23 9.97
C LEU A 152 10.09 14.70 9.95
N CYS A 153 9.54 15.54 10.84
CA CYS A 153 9.93 16.94 11.00
C CYS A 153 11.43 17.09 11.32
N ALA A 154 11.95 16.25 12.21
CA ALA A 154 13.34 16.29 12.62
C ALA A 154 14.33 15.88 11.52
N ASN A 155 13.94 14.92 10.66
CA ASN A 155 14.81 14.29 9.68
C ASN A 155 14.71 14.82 8.27
N LEU A 156 13.52 15.28 7.87
CA LEU A 156 13.30 15.88 6.58
C LEU A 156 13.63 17.37 6.62
N ARG A 157 13.87 17.91 5.44
CA ARG A 157 14.24 19.28 5.21
C ARG A 157 13.19 19.96 4.36
N THR A 158 12.97 21.24 4.59
CA THR A 158 12.18 22.12 3.72
C THR A 158 12.92 23.42 3.51
N TRP A 159 12.54 24.16 2.46
CA TRP A 159 13.04 25.50 2.24
C TRP A 159 12.06 26.54 2.79
N GLY A 160 12.55 27.35 3.72
CA GLY A 160 11.80 28.48 4.24
C GLY A 160 11.92 29.71 3.34
N ALA A 161 10.91 30.59 3.39
CA ALA A 161 11.10 31.96 2.98
C ALA A 161 12.04 32.63 4.00
N GLY A 162 13.17 33.17 3.55
CA GLY A 162 14.03 33.98 4.41
C GLY A 162 13.32 35.26 4.82
N GLU A 163 13.73 35.84 5.96
CA GLU A 163 13.14 37.07 6.52
C GLU A 163 13.11 38.26 5.55
N GLN A 164 13.96 38.25 4.51
CA GLN A 164 14.06 39.29 3.49
C GLN A 164 13.48 38.86 2.13
N GLY A 165 12.69 37.79 2.06
CA GLY A 165 12.13 37.28 0.80
C GLY A 165 13.16 36.57 -0.11
N GLY A 166 14.40 36.41 0.34
CA GLY A 166 15.38 35.52 -0.27
C GLY A 166 15.17 34.06 0.15
N LEU A 167 15.68 33.12 -0.64
CA LEU A 167 15.72 31.71 -0.24
C LEU A 167 16.63 31.56 0.98
N SER A 168 16.11 31.05 2.10
CA SER A 168 16.93 30.77 3.30
C SER A 168 17.80 29.52 3.10
N GLN A 169 18.49 29.01 4.12
CA GLN A 169 19.08 27.67 4.05
C GLN A 169 18.01 26.61 4.32
N ALA A 170 18.19 25.38 3.81
CA ALA A 170 17.28 24.28 4.09
C ALA A 170 17.19 24.02 5.61
N GLY A 171 16.00 24.17 6.17
CA GLY A 171 15.68 23.97 7.57
C GLY A 171 15.06 22.61 7.83
N GLN A 172 14.74 22.31 9.09
CA GLN A 172 13.88 21.16 9.42
C GLN A 172 12.50 21.33 8.80
N LEU A 173 11.85 20.21 8.47
CA LEU A 173 10.47 20.22 7.98
C LEU A 173 9.56 20.78 9.07
N ASP A 174 8.82 21.81 8.69
CA ASP A 174 7.84 22.48 9.53
C ASP A 174 6.56 21.65 9.68
N GLU A 175 5.97 21.65 10.88
CA GLU A 175 4.77 20.88 11.21
C GLU A 175 3.55 21.33 10.39
N GLU A 176 3.39 22.63 10.14
CA GLU A 176 2.28 23.16 9.32
C GLU A 176 2.42 22.70 7.86
N LEU A 177 3.65 22.66 7.34
CA LEU A 177 3.89 22.10 6.01
C LEU A 177 3.65 20.59 5.97
N LEU A 178 4.10 19.83 6.98
CA LEU A 178 3.83 18.39 7.09
C LEU A 178 2.32 18.12 7.07
N GLN A 179 1.55 18.86 7.88
CA GLN A 179 0.09 18.73 7.93
C GLN A 179 -0.54 19.02 6.56
N ARG A 180 -0.14 20.11 5.89
CA ARG A 180 -0.64 20.44 4.54
C ARG A 180 -0.37 19.33 3.53
N VAL A 181 0.84 18.75 3.53
CA VAL A 181 1.17 17.61 2.66
C VAL A 181 0.28 16.40 2.98
N CYS A 182 0.07 16.10 4.27
CA CYS A 182 -0.82 15.02 4.70
C CYS A 182 -2.26 15.25 4.23
N ASP A 183 -2.80 16.46 4.38
CA ASP A 183 -4.15 16.83 3.95
C ASP A 183 -4.31 16.71 2.43
N GLU A 184 -3.32 17.17 1.66
CA GLU A 184 -3.31 17.07 0.20
C GLU A 184 -3.26 15.61 -0.28
N LEU A 185 -2.41 14.78 0.34
CA LEU A 185 -2.34 13.35 0.03
C LEU A 185 -3.65 12.65 0.36
N GLN A 186 -4.25 12.97 1.50
CA GLN A 186 -5.54 12.42 1.89
C GLN A 186 -6.65 12.81 0.89
N ALA A 187 -6.70 14.09 0.50
CA ALA A 187 -7.64 14.58 -0.50
C ALA A 187 -7.43 13.93 -1.88
N TRP A 188 -6.18 13.67 -2.27
CA TRP A 188 -5.86 13.07 -3.56
C TRP A 188 -6.27 11.60 -3.65
N HIS A 189 -6.14 10.85 -2.56
CA HIS A 189 -6.41 9.42 -2.59
C HIS A 189 -7.89 9.04 -2.36
N GLY A 190 -8.71 9.79 -1.60
CA GLY A 190 -10.16 9.52 -1.35
C GLY A 190 -10.50 8.75 -0.04
N ASP A 191 -11.52 7.86 0.01
CA ASP A 191 -12.02 7.22 1.28
C ASP A 191 -11.51 5.81 1.76
N GLY A 192 -10.70 5.04 1.03
CA GLY A 192 -10.15 3.72 1.46
C GLY A 192 -9.23 3.71 2.70
N PHE A 193 -8.72 2.53 3.09
CA PHE A 193 -8.04 2.33 4.39
C PHE A 193 -6.69 3.06 4.57
N GLN A 194 -5.81 3.06 3.57
CA GLN A 194 -4.63 3.96 3.54
C GLN A 194 -5.03 5.44 3.58
N ARG A 195 -6.29 5.74 3.25
CA ARG A 195 -6.81 7.08 3.05
C ARG A 195 -7.46 7.70 4.29
N ARG A 196 -7.32 7.04 5.45
CA ARG A 196 -7.82 7.54 6.75
C ARG A 196 -6.81 8.39 7.51
N SER A 197 -5.53 8.36 7.13
CA SER A 197 -4.49 9.21 7.73
C SER A 197 -3.56 9.70 6.62
N GLY A 198 -3.51 11.01 6.39
CA GLY A 198 -2.56 11.61 5.45
C GLY A 198 -1.10 11.24 5.76
N LEU A 199 -0.79 11.05 7.04
CA LEU A 199 0.52 10.60 7.51
C LEU A 199 0.84 9.16 7.09
N ALA A 200 -0.14 8.26 7.06
CA ALA A 200 0.04 6.92 6.52
C ALA A 200 0.30 6.93 5.01
N CYS A 201 -0.41 7.78 4.26
CA CYS A 201 -0.14 8.03 2.85
C CYS A 201 1.29 8.55 2.65
N LEU A 202 1.70 9.54 3.43
CA LEU A 202 3.04 10.11 3.37
C LEU A 202 4.12 9.07 3.69
N CYS A 203 3.94 8.25 4.73
CA CYS A 203 4.90 7.19 5.07
C CYS A 203 5.10 6.20 3.92
N THR A 204 4.00 5.79 3.28
CA THR A 204 4.03 4.89 2.11
C THR A 204 4.65 5.60 0.91
N LEU A 205 4.32 6.87 0.67
CA LEU A 205 4.89 7.65 -0.41
C LEU A 205 6.41 7.75 -0.27
N LEU A 206 6.91 8.19 0.89
CA LEU A 206 8.35 8.31 1.19
C LEU A 206 9.13 7.02 0.99
N HIS A 207 8.49 5.85 1.11
CA HIS A 207 9.12 4.57 0.79
C HIS A 207 9.48 4.44 -0.70
N THR A 208 8.60 4.94 -1.57
CA THR A 208 8.68 4.82 -3.03
C THR A 208 9.43 5.97 -3.70
N GLN A 209 9.66 7.07 -2.98
CA GLN A 209 10.28 8.28 -3.54
C GLN A 209 11.82 8.23 -3.52
N GLN A 210 12.45 8.80 -4.55
CA GLN A 210 13.86 9.17 -4.48
C GLN A 210 14.03 10.48 -3.69
N ASP A 211 15.27 10.79 -3.32
CA ASP A 211 15.64 12.06 -2.68
C ASP A 211 15.13 13.28 -3.46
N THR A 212 15.31 13.29 -4.78
CA THR A 212 14.84 14.40 -5.64
C THR A 212 13.32 14.51 -5.68
N ASP A 213 12.60 13.39 -5.55
CA ASP A 213 11.15 13.42 -5.52
C ASP A 213 10.62 13.96 -4.17
N ILE A 214 11.29 13.62 -3.07
CA ILE A 214 10.99 14.17 -1.74
C ILE A 214 11.25 15.68 -1.73
N ASP A 215 12.39 16.13 -2.25
CA ASP A 215 12.68 17.56 -2.37
C ASP A 215 11.63 18.30 -3.20
N ARG A 216 11.14 17.70 -4.29
CA ARG A 216 10.08 18.29 -5.12
C ARG A 216 8.76 18.42 -4.36
N MET A 217 8.38 17.38 -3.62
CA MET A 217 7.19 17.37 -2.77
C MET A 217 7.30 18.43 -1.67
N LEU A 218 8.49 18.64 -1.11
CA LEU A 218 8.78 19.64 -0.09
C LEU A 218 9.21 20.99 -0.66
N LEU A 219 8.86 21.25 -1.93
CA LEU A 219 8.93 22.55 -2.59
C LEU A 219 10.34 23.17 -2.68
N PHE A 220 11.38 22.35 -2.88
CA PHE A 220 12.73 22.86 -3.07
C PHE A 220 12.82 23.64 -4.41
N PRO A 221 13.08 24.97 -4.42
CA PRO A 221 13.03 25.85 -5.60
C PRO A 221 13.91 25.47 -6.79
N ASP A 222 15.08 24.89 -6.54
CA ASP A 222 16.01 24.45 -7.59
C ASP A 222 15.85 22.96 -7.94
N CYS A 223 14.86 22.28 -7.35
CA CYS A 223 14.55 20.90 -7.68
C CYS A 223 14.05 20.81 -9.13
N PRO A 224 14.63 19.94 -9.98
CA PRO A 224 14.18 19.77 -11.34
C PRO A 224 12.70 19.36 -11.37
N SER A 225 11.94 20.00 -12.27
CA SER A 225 10.51 19.73 -12.42
C SER A 225 10.23 18.26 -12.73
N SER A 226 9.12 17.74 -12.23
CA SER A 226 8.71 16.37 -12.52
C SER A 226 8.52 16.19 -14.04
N PRO A 227 9.02 15.10 -14.63
CA PRO A 227 8.79 14.81 -16.05
C PRO A 227 7.30 14.58 -16.37
N SER A 228 6.46 14.32 -15.36
CA SER A 228 5.02 14.12 -15.49
C SER A 228 4.20 15.41 -15.46
N SER A 229 4.83 16.60 -15.41
CA SER A 229 4.10 17.80 -15.84
C SER A 229 3.65 17.53 -17.28
N PRO A 230 2.35 17.43 -17.56
CA PRO A 230 1.87 17.03 -18.88
C PRO A 230 2.42 18.06 -19.85
N ARG A 231 3.46 17.67 -20.58
CA ARG A 231 3.87 18.41 -21.77
C ARG A 231 2.60 18.55 -22.59
N SER A 232 2.20 19.80 -22.81
CA SER A 232 1.05 20.22 -23.59
C SER A 232 0.62 19.15 -24.60
N PRO A 233 -0.68 18.77 -24.64
CA PRO A 233 -1.18 17.70 -25.52
C PRO A 233 -0.79 17.84 -27.00
N ARG A 234 -0.34 19.03 -27.43
CA ARG A 234 0.20 19.30 -28.77
C ARG A 234 1.45 18.52 -29.18
N ARG A 235 2.18 17.83 -28.27
CA ARG A 235 3.40 17.07 -28.66
C ARG A 235 3.20 15.56 -28.75
N GLN A 236 2.07 15.01 -28.32
CA GLN A 236 1.78 13.57 -28.47
C GLN A 236 1.23 13.18 -29.85
N GLU A 237 0.67 14.12 -30.63
CA GLU A 237 0.07 13.82 -31.95
C GLU A 237 1.08 13.65 -33.10
N ARG A 238 2.40 13.78 -32.85
CA ARG A 238 3.43 13.57 -33.88
C ARG A 238 4.21 12.26 -33.75
N GLU A 239 3.78 11.34 -32.88
CA GLU A 239 4.29 9.97 -32.94
C GLU A 239 3.51 9.19 -34.01
N ALA A 240 4.10 9.12 -35.20
CA ALA A 240 3.56 8.39 -36.33
C ALA A 240 3.30 6.92 -35.96
N PRO A 241 2.15 6.34 -36.39
CA PRO A 241 1.85 4.94 -36.18
C PRO A 241 2.82 4.09 -37.01
N GLY A 242 3.90 3.62 -36.37
CA GLY A 242 4.94 2.82 -37.03
C GLY A 242 6.34 2.91 -36.41
N SER A 243 6.59 3.85 -35.49
CA SER A 243 7.90 3.91 -34.81
C SER A 243 8.05 2.79 -33.77
N PRO A 244 9.17 2.04 -33.74
CA PRO A 244 9.38 0.97 -32.78
C PRO A 244 9.30 1.52 -31.34
N ARG A 245 8.26 1.11 -30.60
CA ARG A 245 7.84 1.59 -29.27
C ARG A 245 8.88 1.46 -28.13
N GLY A 246 10.10 0.98 -28.40
CA GLY A 246 11.08 0.64 -27.37
C GLY A 246 12.24 1.63 -27.19
N THR A 247 12.56 2.48 -28.18
CA THR A 247 13.84 3.24 -28.16
C THR A 247 13.71 4.66 -27.62
N THR A 248 12.57 5.34 -27.78
CA THR A 248 12.39 6.73 -27.31
C THR A 248 12.21 6.84 -25.79
N ARG A 249 11.59 5.84 -25.13
CA ARG A 249 11.42 5.81 -23.67
C ARG A 249 12.76 5.75 -22.92
N ARG A 250 13.77 5.12 -23.53
CA ARG A 250 15.13 4.96 -22.98
C ARG A 250 15.99 6.24 -23.08
N ALA A 251 15.75 7.09 -24.07
CA ALA A 251 16.46 8.36 -24.21
C ALA A 251 16.02 9.36 -23.12
N GLY A 252 14.72 9.43 -22.83
CA GLY A 252 14.17 10.29 -21.78
C GLY A 252 14.59 9.90 -20.36
N SER A 253 14.77 8.60 -20.08
CA SER A 253 15.27 8.15 -18.76
C SER A 253 16.73 8.54 -18.54
N CYS A 254 17.56 8.52 -19.59
CA CYS A 254 18.98 8.89 -19.50
C CYS A 254 19.18 10.40 -19.24
N GLU A 255 18.38 11.27 -19.86
CA GLU A 255 18.43 12.72 -19.58
C GLU A 255 17.93 13.04 -18.17
N ARG A 256 16.88 12.34 -17.70
CA ARG A 256 16.41 12.45 -16.31
C ARG A 256 17.49 12.10 -15.31
N GLU A 257 18.10 10.91 -15.45
CA GLU A 257 19.14 10.46 -14.53
C GLU A 257 20.33 11.42 -14.49
N LYS A 258 20.69 12.04 -15.62
CA LYS A 258 21.74 13.07 -15.66
C LYS A 258 21.33 14.34 -14.93
N ALA A 259 20.10 14.81 -15.10
CA ALA A 259 19.59 15.99 -14.39
C ALA A 259 19.51 15.75 -12.88
N ASP A 260 18.95 14.62 -12.47
CA ASP A 260 18.85 14.23 -11.05
C ASP A 260 20.25 14.04 -10.45
N LYS A 261 21.19 13.45 -11.19
CA LYS A 261 22.59 13.31 -10.75
C LYS A 261 23.29 14.67 -10.61
N ALA A 262 23.16 15.55 -11.60
CA ALA A 262 23.76 16.88 -11.55
C ALA A 262 23.20 17.71 -10.40
N TYR A 263 21.88 17.62 -10.17
CA TYR A 263 21.22 18.23 -9.03
C TYR A 263 21.80 17.69 -7.71
N ARG A 264 21.91 16.36 -7.52
CA ARG A 264 22.52 15.76 -6.31
C ARG A 264 23.95 16.24 -6.06
N GLU A 265 24.76 16.36 -7.12
CA GLU A 265 26.15 16.84 -7.03
C GLU A 265 26.24 18.31 -6.62
N GLN A 266 25.31 19.15 -7.10
CA GLN A 266 25.27 20.58 -6.76
C GLN A 266 24.89 20.84 -5.31
N VAL A 267 23.94 20.06 -4.77
CA VAL A 267 23.26 20.36 -3.50
C VAL A 267 23.86 19.64 -2.29
N GLY A 268 24.55 18.52 -2.51
CA GLY A 268 25.25 17.78 -1.45
C GLY A 268 24.33 17.33 -0.30
N THR A 269 24.79 17.50 0.94
CA THR A 269 24.11 17.02 2.16
C THR A 269 22.99 17.94 2.67
N THR A 270 22.69 19.03 1.95
CA THR A 270 21.65 20.00 2.35
C THR A 270 20.23 19.53 2.03
N ARG A 271 20.06 18.34 1.43
CA ARG A 271 18.79 17.82 0.91
C ARG A 271 18.23 16.65 1.70
N ASN A 272 17.00 16.31 1.36
CA ASN A 272 16.36 15.14 1.91
C ASN A 272 17.11 13.88 1.46
N PRO A 273 17.38 12.95 2.38
CA PRO A 273 17.89 11.65 1.99
C PRO A 273 16.79 10.82 1.34
N THR A 274 17.18 9.76 0.63
CA THR A 274 16.24 8.69 0.29
C THR A 274 15.88 7.95 1.58
N ALA A 275 14.77 8.34 2.23
CA ALA A 275 14.37 7.88 3.56
C ALA A 275 14.43 6.35 3.68
N PHE A 276 13.86 5.64 2.70
CA PHE A 276 13.89 4.18 2.64
C PHE A 276 15.31 3.59 2.63
N ARG A 277 16.22 4.18 1.85
CA ARG A 277 17.61 3.70 1.76
C ARG A 277 18.31 3.86 3.10
N GLU A 278 18.20 5.02 3.74
CA GLU A 278 18.84 5.31 5.03
C GLU A 278 18.32 4.36 6.12
N ALA A 279 17.00 4.26 6.24
CA ALA A 279 16.32 3.37 7.17
C ALA A 279 16.71 1.91 7.01
N ASN A 280 16.65 1.37 5.79
CA ASN A 280 17.00 -0.03 5.54
C ASN A 280 18.49 -0.29 5.74
N THR A 281 19.35 0.68 5.41
CA THR A 281 20.79 0.58 5.69
C THR A 281 21.03 0.52 7.18
N ALA A 282 20.38 1.38 7.97
CA ALA A 282 20.51 1.39 9.42
C ALA A 282 19.98 0.08 10.05
N MET A 283 18.81 -0.40 9.60
CA MET A 283 18.24 -1.67 10.04
C MET A 283 19.16 -2.84 9.72
N ARG A 284 19.75 -2.87 8.52
CA ARG A 284 20.70 -3.90 8.11
C ARG A 284 22.00 -3.84 8.91
N ALA A 285 22.55 -2.65 9.12
CA ALA A 285 23.74 -2.46 9.93
C ALA A 285 23.54 -2.96 11.37
N LEU A 286 22.37 -2.70 11.96
CA LEU A 286 22.04 -3.22 13.30
C LEU A 286 21.93 -4.75 13.30
N TRP A 287 21.30 -5.33 12.27
CA TRP A 287 21.24 -6.78 12.11
C TRP A 287 22.62 -7.42 11.96
N ASP A 288 23.49 -6.86 11.13
CA ASP A 288 24.85 -7.37 10.92
C ASP A 288 25.70 -7.24 12.20
N ALA A 289 25.58 -6.13 12.94
CA ALA A 289 26.23 -5.95 14.25
C ALA A 289 25.73 -6.97 15.28
N PHE A 290 24.41 -7.22 15.31
CA PHE A 290 23.82 -8.26 16.15
C PHE A 290 24.32 -9.67 15.78
N GLN A 291 24.39 -9.99 14.49
CA GLN A 291 24.84 -11.29 14.03
C GLN A 291 26.32 -11.57 14.36
N SER A 292 27.15 -10.53 14.26
CA SER A 292 28.60 -10.60 14.47
C SER A 292 29.03 -10.38 15.92
N GLY A 293 28.10 -10.04 16.82
CA GLY A 293 28.40 -9.72 18.22
C GLY A 293 29.21 -8.43 18.39
N GLN A 294 29.23 -7.55 17.38
CA GLN A 294 29.92 -6.26 17.44
C GLN A 294 29.14 -5.24 18.28
N PRO A 295 29.80 -4.17 18.76
CA PRO A 295 29.11 -3.07 19.44
C PRO A 295 27.98 -2.51 18.57
N LYS A 296 26.78 -2.40 19.15
CA LYS A 296 25.57 -1.98 18.43
C LYS A 296 25.30 -0.49 18.50
N ALA A 297 25.99 0.26 19.36
CA ALA A 297 25.65 1.66 19.69
C ALA A 297 25.53 2.57 18.46
N ASP A 298 26.49 2.52 17.52
CA ASP A 298 26.46 3.35 16.31
C ASP A 298 25.32 2.94 15.37
N ALA A 299 25.04 1.63 15.27
CA ALA A 299 23.96 1.09 14.47
C ALA A 299 22.58 1.40 15.08
N GLU A 300 22.46 1.34 16.41
CA GLU A 300 21.27 1.74 17.17
C GLU A 300 21.02 3.24 17.04
N ALA A 301 22.06 4.08 17.13
CA ALA A 301 21.95 5.52 16.90
C ALA A 301 21.48 5.82 15.46
N SER A 302 22.04 5.11 14.49
CA SER A 302 21.64 5.24 13.08
C SER A 302 20.19 4.81 12.85
N LEU A 303 19.75 3.69 13.44
CA LEU A 303 18.37 3.22 13.32
C LEU A 303 17.40 4.11 14.08
N SER A 304 17.78 4.57 15.28
CA SER A 304 17.00 5.49 16.11
C SER A 304 16.63 6.74 15.33
N ARG A 305 17.43 7.18 14.36
CA ARG A 305 17.05 8.28 13.47
C ARG A 305 15.71 8.03 12.76
N TRP A 306 15.47 6.84 12.23
CA TRP A 306 14.31 6.50 11.37
C TRP A 306 13.35 5.47 11.98
N ILE A 307 13.51 5.16 13.27
CA ILE A 307 12.84 4.01 13.85
C ILE A 307 11.32 4.20 13.87
N LYS A 308 10.77 5.38 14.19
CA LYS A 308 9.32 5.60 14.24
C LYS A 308 8.70 5.43 12.86
N TRP A 309 9.33 5.98 11.82
CA TRP A 309 8.86 5.92 10.44
C TRP A 309 8.93 4.50 9.87
N VAL A 310 10.05 3.80 10.02
CA VAL A 310 10.21 2.42 9.53
C VAL A 310 9.15 1.51 10.14
N CYS A 311 8.99 1.65 11.45
CA CYS A 311 7.99 0.97 12.24
C CYS A 311 6.56 1.32 11.79
N ALA A 312 6.23 2.60 11.65
CA ALA A 312 4.94 3.04 11.12
C ALA A 312 4.66 2.41 9.75
N LEU A 313 5.63 2.39 8.83
CA LEU A 313 5.49 1.71 7.55
C LEU A 313 5.17 0.22 7.73
N GLY A 314 5.91 -0.50 8.60
CA GLY A 314 5.60 -1.89 8.94
C GLY A 314 4.18 -2.08 9.50
N ALA A 315 3.67 -1.12 10.27
CA ALA A 315 2.32 -1.12 10.84
C ALA A 315 1.21 -1.12 9.79
N LEU A 316 1.47 -0.44 8.67
CA LEU A 316 0.52 -0.23 7.59
C LEU A 316 0.26 -1.49 6.77
N ALA A 317 1.10 -2.53 6.95
CA ALA A 317 0.88 -3.82 6.33
C ALA A 317 -0.50 -4.38 6.68
N GLN A 318 -1.21 -4.84 5.66
CA GLN A 318 -2.56 -5.37 5.76
C GLN A 318 -2.65 -6.72 5.05
N PRO A 319 -3.66 -7.54 5.40
CA PRO A 319 -4.02 -8.68 4.58
C PRO A 319 -4.31 -8.23 3.14
N LEU A 320 -3.67 -8.87 2.17
CA LEU A 320 -3.94 -8.64 0.76
C LEU A 320 -5.25 -9.34 0.37
N GLU A 321 -6.01 -8.75 -0.56
CA GLU A 321 -7.28 -9.35 -1.04
C GLU A 321 -7.07 -10.77 -1.59
N LYS A 322 -5.94 -10.96 -2.25
CA LYS A 322 -5.49 -12.25 -2.78
C LYS A 322 -4.01 -12.40 -2.49
N SER A 323 -3.59 -13.65 -2.30
CA SER A 323 -2.17 -13.94 -2.20
C SER A 323 -1.47 -13.57 -3.51
N ARG A 324 -0.29 -12.95 -3.40
CA ARG A 324 0.52 -12.50 -4.55
C ARG A 324 1.85 -13.22 -4.59
N THR A 325 2.42 -13.29 -5.79
CA THR A 325 3.83 -13.61 -6.01
C THR A 325 4.55 -12.32 -6.34
N VAL A 326 5.61 -12.03 -5.60
CA VAL A 326 6.35 -10.78 -5.67
C VAL A 326 7.79 -11.06 -6.06
N THR A 327 8.33 -10.31 -7.01
CA THR A 327 9.71 -10.41 -7.47
C THR A 327 10.53 -9.23 -6.94
N ARG A 328 11.70 -9.50 -6.37
CA ARG A 328 12.63 -8.47 -5.89
C ARG A 328 14.03 -8.74 -6.45
N CYS A 329 14.58 -7.77 -7.18
CA CYS A 329 15.96 -7.82 -7.66
C CYS A 329 16.85 -6.98 -6.73
N LEU A 330 17.89 -7.60 -6.19
CA LEU A 330 18.96 -6.94 -5.45
C LEU A 330 20.21 -6.91 -6.32
N THR A 331 20.76 -5.72 -6.56
CA THR A 331 21.97 -5.53 -7.36
C THR A 331 23.12 -5.03 -6.49
N HIS A 332 24.34 -5.13 -7.01
CA HIS A 332 25.55 -4.63 -6.35
C HIS A 332 25.81 -5.21 -4.95
N LEU A 333 25.33 -6.42 -4.68
CA LEU A 333 25.58 -7.08 -3.41
C LEU A 333 27.06 -7.38 -3.21
N GLN A 334 27.48 -7.44 -1.95
CA GLN A 334 28.82 -7.93 -1.62
C GLN A 334 28.91 -9.43 -1.96
N ARG A 335 30.06 -9.87 -2.48
CA ARG A 335 30.27 -11.27 -2.88
C ARG A 335 30.01 -12.26 -1.73
N ALA A 336 30.36 -11.89 -0.49
CA ALA A 336 30.09 -12.71 0.68
C ALA A 336 28.57 -12.94 0.89
N ALA A 337 27.75 -11.89 0.73
CA ALA A 337 26.30 -11.98 0.83
C ALA A 337 25.70 -12.81 -0.30
N VAL A 338 26.19 -12.66 -1.54
CA VAL A 338 25.76 -13.51 -2.67
C VAL A 338 26.09 -14.97 -2.40
N LYS A 339 27.30 -15.26 -1.93
CA LYS A 339 27.73 -16.62 -1.59
C LYS A 339 26.88 -17.24 -0.48
N GLU A 340 26.60 -16.49 0.60
CA GLU A 340 25.71 -16.94 1.67
C GLU A 340 24.33 -17.34 1.12
N LEU A 341 23.81 -16.55 0.17
CA LEU A 341 22.53 -16.79 -0.48
C LEU A 341 22.56 -17.97 -1.46
N GLN A 342 23.68 -18.20 -2.16
CA GLN A 342 23.90 -19.36 -3.02
C GLN A 342 23.95 -20.69 -2.24
N GLU A 343 24.44 -20.63 -1.00
CA GLU A 343 24.58 -21.81 -0.13
C GLU A 343 23.27 -22.23 0.55
N LYS A 344 22.21 -21.42 0.46
CA LYS A 344 20.89 -21.75 1.01
C LYS A 344 20.29 -22.97 0.32
N ARG A 345 19.59 -23.79 1.10
CA ARG A 345 18.93 -25.02 0.67
C ARG A 345 17.41 -24.91 0.81
N PRO A 346 16.64 -25.73 0.08
CA PRO A 346 15.21 -25.85 0.31
C PRO A 346 14.92 -26.15 1.79
N GLY A 347 14.04 -25.36 2.39
CA GLY A 347 13.70 -25.44 3.82
C GLY A 347 14.39 -24.40 4.68
N ASP A 348 15.52 -23.83 4.26
CA ASP A 348 16.23 -22.78 5.00
C ASP A 348 15.35 -21.54 5.16
N LEU A 349 15.54 -20.85 6.27
CA LEU A 349 14.88 -19.58 6.54
C LEU A 349 15.79 -18.41 6.16
N ILE A 350 15.19 -17.40 5.55
CA ILE A 350 15.78 -16.09 5.31
C ILE A 350 14.98 -15.09 6.15
N PHE A 351 15.67 -14.45 7.09
CA PHE A 351 15.11 -13.36 7.88
C PHE A 351 15.42 -12.03 7.21
N TRP A 352 14.38 -11.24 6.97
CA TRP A 352 14.48 -9.92 6.38
C TRP A 352 14.11 -8.86 7.41
N PRO A 353 15.10 -8.15 8.01
CA PRO A 353 14.83 -7.28 9.16
C PRO A 353 14.07 -6.00 8.77
N GLY A 354 14.42 -5.38 7.64
CA GLY A 354 13.79 -4.15 7.15
C GLY A 354 12.58 -4.37 6.25
N GLY A 355 12.03 -3.27 5.74
CA GLY A 355 10.95 -3.32 4.75
C GLY A 355 11.48 -3.79 3.41
N ALA A 356 10.99 -4.91 2.91
CA ALA A 356 11.36 -5.42 1.59
C ALA A 356 10.27 -5.05 0.59
N SER A 357 10.58 -4.27 -0.44
CA SER A 357 9.65 -4.02 -1.54
C SER A 357 9.90 -4.99 -2.70
N GLY A 358 8.86 -5.40 -3.40
CA GLY A 358 9.03 -6.05 -4.69
C GLY A 358 7.85 -5.78 -5.60
N SER A 359 7.96 -6.23 -6.84
CA SER A 359 6.97 -6.01 -7.88
C SER A 359 6.19 -7.28 -8.18
N CYS A 360 4.89 -7.18 -8.44
CA CYS A 360 4.12 -8.30 -9.01
C CYS A 360 4.49 -8.56 -10.49
N ASN A 361 5.18 -7.61 -11.13
CA ASN A 361 5.71 -7.75 -12.47
C ASN A 361 7.12 -8.38 -12.44
N ALA A 362 7.20 -9.68 -12.70
CA ALA A 362 8.47 -10.41 -12.72
C ALA A 362 9.46 -9.89 -13.77
N GLU A 363 8.98 -9.33 -14.89
CA GLU A 363 9.85 -8.78 -15.95
C GLU A 363 10.66 -7.58 -15.46
N LEU A 364 10.16 -6.85 -14.46
CA LEU A 364 10.87 -5.71 -13.88
C LEU A 364 12.18 -6.17 -13.21
N GLY A 365 12.13 -7.28 -12.46
CA GLY A 365 13.30 -7.84 -11.80
C GLY A 365 14.39 -8.27 -12.80
N GLU A 366 13.98 -8.97 -13.87
CA GLU A 366 14.88 -9.37 -14.94
C GLU A 366 15.42 -8.16 -15.72
N GLY A 367 14.59 -7.13 -15.95
CA GLY A 367 15.01 -5.88 -16.57
C GLY A 367 16.09 -5.16 -15.76
N ILE A 368 15.93 -5.08 -14.43
CA ILE A 368 16.91 -4.48 -13.51
C ILE A 368 18.23 -5.28 -13.51
N ALA A 369 18.14 -6.61 -13.45
CA ALA A 369 19.33 -7.48 -13.49
C ALA A 369 20.12 -7.30 -14.80
N ASN A 370 19.43 -7.31 -15.93
CA ASN A 370 20.04 -7.13 -17.27
C ASN A 370 20.60 -5.72 -17.48
N ALA A 371 19.98 -4.69 -16.90
CA ALA A 371 20.50 -3.33 -16.93
C ALA A 371 21.80 -3.17 -16.13
N SER A 372 22.04 -4.03 -15.14
CA SER A 372 23.21 -3.98 -14.23
C SER A 372 24.49 -4.61 -14.82
N SER A 373 24.64 -4.54 -16.15
CA SER A 373 25.56 -5.30 -17.03
C SER A 373 27.03 -5.42 -16.61
N ARG A 374 27.52 -4.65 -15.63
CA ARG A 374 28.90 -4.69 -15.16
C ARG A 374 29.16 -5.71 -14.04
N ARG A 375 28.14 -6.17 -13.30
CA ARG A 375 28.29 -7.05 -12.12
C ARG A 375 27.08 -7.94 -11.90
N ILE A 376 26.68 -8.69 -12.93
CA ILE A 376 25.53 -9.60 -12.84
C ILE A 376 25.76 -10.71 -11.79
N GLU A 377 27.01 -11.09 -11.55
CA GLU A 377 27.43 -12.02 -10.51
C GLU A 377 27.18 -11.50 -9.08
N ASN A 378 26.94 -10.20 -8.92
CA ASN A 378 26.57 -9.57 -7.65
C ASN A 378 25.06 -9.25 -7.59
N THR A 379 24.25 -9.96 -8.39
CA THR A 379 22.80 -9.76 -8.48
C THR A 379 22.06 -11.00 -8.00
N VAL A 380 21.02 -10.79 -7.19
CA VAL A 380 20.13 -11.83 -6.70
C VAL A 380 18.69 -11.45 -7.02
N ILE A 381 17.93 -12.36 -7.63
CA ILE A 381 16.49 -12.20 -7.87
C ILE A 381 15.73 -13.14 -6.93
N PHE A 382 14.89 -12.57 -6.08
CA PHE A 382 13.94 -13.31 -5.26
C PHE A 382 12.60 -13.40 -5.97
N THR A 383 12.02 -14.60 -6.01
CA THR A 383 10.60 -14.82 -6.32
C THR A 383 9.91 -15.31 -5.05
N ILE A 384 9.07 -14.45 -4.47
CA ILE A 384 8.46 -14.64 -3.16
C ILE A 384 6.99 -15.00 -3.37
N HIS A 385 6.66 -16.26 -3.18
CA HIS A 385 5.30 -16.78 -3.33
C HIS A 385 4.49 -16.62 -2.05
N SER A 386 3.18 -16.70 -2.21
CA SER A 386 2.23 -16.76 -1.09
C SER A 386 2.30 -15.54 -0.17
N VAL A 387 2.59 -14.35 -0.71
CA VAL A 387 2.52 -13.10 0.06
C VAL A 387 1.05 -12.84 0.37
N VAL A 388 0.67 -12.93 1.64
CA VAL A 388 -0.71 -12.77 2.11
C VAL A 388 -0.94 -11.47 2.86
N GLU A 389 0.12 -10.79 3.26
CA GLU A 389 0.10 -9.51 3.94
C GLU A 389 1.21 -8.59 3.39
N GLY A 390 0.95 -7.30 3.40
CA GLY A 390 1.89 -6.27 2.92
C GLY A 390 1.18 -4.94 2.70
N ILE A 391 1.90 -4.00 2.12
CA ILE A 391 1.38 -2.70 1.71
C ILE A 391 1.32 -2.71 0.19
N ASP A 392 0.13 -2.59 -0.38
CA ASP A 392 -0.01 -2.32 -1.81
C ASP A 392 0.34 -0.85 -2.05
N ALA A 393 1.51 -0.62 -2.64
CA ALA A 393 2.04 0.71 -2.90
C ALA A 393 1.62 1.22 -4.29
N SER A 394 0.92 0.42 -5.10
CA SER A 394 0.48 0.84 -6.45
C SER A 394 -0.38 2.10 -6.43
N MET A 395 -1.12 2.34 -5.34
CA MET A 395 -1.99 3.50 -5.20
C MET A 395 -1.24 4.81 -4.91
N SER A 396 -0.04 4.74 -4.32
CA SER A 396 0.76 5.90 -3.94
C SER A 396 2.06 6.04 -4.74
N SER A 397 2.48 5.00 -5.46
CA SER A 397 3.68 5.00 -6.27
C SER A 397 3.54 5.93 -7.48
N GLN A 398 4.64 6.58 -7.85
CA GLN A 398 4.72 7.29 -9.13
C GLN A 398 4.65 6.35 -10.35
N TYR A 399 4.90 5.04 -10.13
CA TYR A 399 4.94 4.00 -11.15
C TYR A 399 3.94 2.88 -10.78
N PRO A 400 2.62 3.14 -10.86
CA PRO A 400 1.60 2.16 -10.50
C PRO A 400 1.71 0.86 -11.33
N GLU A 401 2.28 0.91 -12.54
CA GLU A 401 2.53 -0.26 -13.39
C GLU A 401 3.58 -1.23 -12.83
N GLU A 402 4.37 -0.80 -11.85
CA GLU A 402 5.30 -1.69 -11.14
C GLU A 402 4.57 -2.61 -10.16
N GLU A 403 3.29 -2.37 -9.87
CA GLU A 403 2.48 -3.20 -8.97
C GLU A 403 3.22 -3.55 -7.67
N GLU A 404 3.84 -2.52 -7.09
CA GLU A 404 4.75 -2.65 -5.96
C GLU A 404 4.00 -3.10 -4.69
N VAL A 405 4.58 -4.09 -4.02
CA VAL A 405 4.14 -4.62 -2.74
C VAL A 405 5.28 -4.55 -1.75
N ILE A 406 5.06 -3.84 -0.66
CA ILE A 406 6.00 -3.75 0.46
C ILE A 406 5.66 -4.86 1.46
N LEU A 407 6.59 -5.78 1.67
CA LEU A 407 6.49 -6.80 2.70
C LEU A 407 6.59 -6.16 4.10
N PRO A 408 5.89 -6.71 5.10
CA PRO A 408 6.00 -6.23 6.46
C PRO A 408 7.43 -6.35 7.00
N LEU A 409 7.75 -5.56 8.02
CA LEU A 409 9.02 -5.68 8.74
C LEU A 409 9.21 -7.09 9.30
N PHE A 410 10.47 -7.49 9.48
CA PHE A 410 10.82 -8.78 10.08
C PHE A 410 10.20 -9.97 9.34
N SER A 411 10.13 -9.88 8.01
CA SER A 411 9.59 -10.93 7.16
C SER A 411 10.47 -12.18 7.22
N VAL A 412 9.84 -13.34 7.39
CA VAL A 412 10.49 -14.65 7.33
C VAL A 412 10.09 -15.34 6.03
N LEU A 413 11.09 -15.69 5.23
CA LEU A 413 10.93 -16.38 3.97
C LEU A 413 11.51 -17.79 4.08
N LYS A 414 10.79 -18.79 3.57
CA LYS A 414 11.29 -20.18 3.50
C LYS A 414 11.74 -20.48 2.08
N VAL A 415 13.01 -20.82 1.93
CA VAL A 415 13.61 -21.16 0.63
C VAL A 415 12.95 -22.42 0.08
N ARG A 416 12.54 -22.37 -1.19
CA ARG A 416 12.02 -23.52 -1.96
C ARG A 416 13.08 -24.06 -2.91
N SER A 417 13.82 -23.18 -3.56
CA SER A 417 14.96 -23.53 -4.40
C SER A 417 15.91 -22.36 -4.57
N VAL A 418 17.18 -22.67 -4.79
CA VAL A 418 18.20 -21.71 -5.22
C VAL A 418 18.77 -22.22 -6.53
N THR A 419 18.78 -21.38 -7.55
CA THR A 419 19.34 -21.69 -8.87
C THR A 419 20.32 -20.61 -9.26
N TRP A 420 21.50 -21.00 -9.69
CA TRP A 420 22.55 -20.10 -10.16
C TRP A 420 23.44 -20.86 -11.15
N SER A 421 24.19 -20.12 -11.96
CA SER A 421 25.16 -20.69 -12.89
C SER A 421 26.50 -19.97 -12.75
N ASP A 422 27.59 -20.65 -13.08
CA ASP A 422 28.93 -20.04 -13.14
C ASP A 422 29.05 -19.01 -14.29
N PHE A 423 28.08 -18.97 -15.20
CA PHE A 423 28.16 -18.25 -16.47
C PHE A 423 27.28 -16.99 -16.48
N GLY A 424 27.66 -16.00 -15.68
CA GLY A 424 27.16 -14.63 -15.84
C GLY A 424 25.64 -14.49 -15.73
N GLU A 425 24.99 -15.30 -14.90
CA GLU A 425 23.58 -15.16 -14.57
C GLU A 425 23.40 -14.73 -13.11
N PRO A 426 22.30 -14.02 -12.78
CA PRO A 426 22.00 -13.70 -11.39
C PRO A 426 21.63 -14.96 -10.61
N VAL A 427 21.90 -14.95 -9.31
CA VAL A 427 21.39 -15.98 -8.41
C VAL A 427 19.88 -15.80 -8.28
N ARG A 428 19.11 -16.87 -8.47
CA ARG A 428 17.65 -16.85 -8.33
C ARG A 428 17.24 -17.67 -7.12
N ILE A 429 16.43 -17.06 -6.27
CA ILE A 429 15.92 -17.67 -5.04
C ILE A 429 14.40 -17.69 -5.12
N ASP A 430 13.84 -18.88 -5.20
CA ASP A 430 12.41 -19.10 -5.05
C ASP A 430 12.14 -19.36 -3.57
N CYS A 431 11.26 -18.57 -2.96
CA CYS A 431 10.90 -18.71 -1.56
C CYS A 431 9.40 -18.48 -1.34
N ARG A 432 8.90 -18.97 -0.20
CA ARG A 432 7.54 -18.73 0.27
C ARG A 432 7.58 -17.71 1.39
N PHE A 433 6.73 -16.71 1.34
CA PHE A 433 6.45 -15.85 2.48
C PHE A 433 5.77 -16.67 3.58
N CYS A 434 6.37 -16.70 4.77
CA CYS A 434 5.82 -17.43 5.90
C CYS A 434 4.96 -16.52 6.77
N ARG A 435 5.57 -15.44 7.30
CA ARG A 435 4.95 -14.47 8.22
C ARG A 435 5.87 -13.28 8.44
N SER A 436 5.32 -12.22 9.00
CA SER A 436 6.07 -11.21 9.76
C SER A 436 6.30 -11.65 11.21
N LEU A 437 7.45 -11.29 11.80
CA LEU A 437 7.69 -11.39 13.25
C LEU A 437 7.36 -10.09 13.99
N LEU A 438 6.70 -9.13 13.33
CA LEU A 438 6.27 -7.91 13.96
C LEU A 438 5.31 -8.19 15.13
N LEU A 439 5.67 -7.72 16.32
CA LEU A 439 4.86 -7.93 17.52
C LEU A 439 3.60 -7.05 17.48
N HIS A 440 2.48 -7.63 17.89
CA HIS A 440 1.18 -6.95 17.93
C HIS A 440 1.20 -5.70 18.81
N ASP A 441 1.91 -5.72 19.95
CA ASP A 441 2.00 -4.58 20.86
C ASP A 441 2.71 -3.38 20.20
N ILE A 442 3.72 -3.67 19.39
CA ILE A 442 4.44 -2.66 18.65
C ILE A 442 3.53 -2.09 17.55
N GLN A 443 2.82 -2.94 16.81
CA GLN A 443 1.83 -2.50 15.83
C GLN A 443 0.72 -1.64 16.47
N ALA A 444 0.27 -1.98 17.67
CA ALA A 444 -0.74 -1.22 18.41
C ALA A 444 -0.22 0.15 18.88
N ALA A 445 1.04 0.23 19.34
CA ALA A 445 1.68 1.49 19.67
C ALA A 445 1.76 2.41 18.44
N TRP A 446 2.07 1.87 17.26
CA TRP A 446 2.13 2.65 16.02
C TRP A 446 0.78 3.17 15.57
N TRP A 447 -0.26 2.35 15.67
CA TRP A 447 -1.62 2.82 15.39
C TRP A 447 -2.07 3.89 16.38
N LYS A 448 -1.49 3.97 17.58
CA LYS A 448 -1.74 5.08 18.49
C LYS A 448 -1.07 6.34 17.97
N ASP A 449 0.22 6.27 17.61
CA ASP A 449 0.99 7.39 17.05
C ASP A 449 0.33 7.96 15.77
N LEU A 450 -0.10 7.09 14.84
CA LEU A 450 -0.78 7.49 13.59
C LEU A 450 -2.17 8.11 13.78
N ARG A 451 -2.76 8.00 14.97
CA ARG A 451 -4.08 8.58 15.30
C ARG A 451 -3.96 9.82 16.18
N SER A 452 -2.82 10.03 16.82
CA SER A 452 -2.56 11.23 17.63
C SER A 452 -2.03 12.39 16.79
N ALA A 453 -1.31 12.07 15.72
CA ALA A 453 -1.05 12.98 14.60
C ALA A 453 -2.28 13.02 13.68
#